data_AF-A0A6B3NIW0-F1
#
_entry.id   AF-A0A6B3NIW0-F1
#
_cell.length_a   1.000
_cell.length_b   1.000
_cell.length_c   1.000
_cell.angle_alpha   90.00
_cell.angle_beta   90.00
_cell.angle_gamma   90.00
#
_symmetry.space_group_name_H-M   'P 1'
#
loop_
_entity.id
_entity.type
_entity.pdbx_description
1 polymer ?
#
loop_
_entity_poly.entity_id
_entity_poly.type
_entity_poly.pdbx_seq_one_letter_code
_entity_poly.pdbx_strand_id
1 'polypeptide(L)'
;MPNPNSLAIGGFTHPSSAACAPEPMAGTWENVDTNTRGITVVNYIWECNDVILCPVGELCLNPPRTRIRVFGSCHPTDCDWGESVIQFHPDGNWRYARYDQGFAKRIVWLRMETNGQPTVVEDVDYQDHRTDRVTWYR
;
A
#
# COMPACT_ATOMS: atom_id res chain seq x y z
N MET A 1 0.43 -63.42 21.15
CA MET A 1 -0.76 -62.55 21.02
C MET A 1 -0.31 -61.12 21.33
N PRO A 2 -0.32 -60.18 20.36
CA PRO A 2 0.21 -58.84 20.55
C PRO A 2 -0.79 -57.93 21.31
N ASN A 3 -0.25 -57.07 22.18
CA ASN A 3 -0.98 -56.06 22.94
C ASN A 3 -0.87 -54.71 22.20
N PRO A 4 -1.98 -54.04 21.83
CA PRO A 4 -1.94 -52.75 21.15
C PRO A 4 -2.16 -51.64 22.17
N ASN A 5 -1.11 -50.89 22.52
CA ASN A 5 -1.32 -49.60 23.18
C ASN A 5 -0.56 -48.51 22.44
N SER A 6 -1.36 -47.76 21.72
CA SER A 6 -1.07 -46.67 20.81
C SER A 6 -0.25 -45.55 21.46
N LEU A 7 0.73 -45.04 20.71
CA LEU A 7 1.34 -43.74 20.96
C LEU A 7 0.33 -42.66 20.58
N ALA A 8 -0.23 -41.98 21.59
CA ALA A 8 -0.98 -40.75 21.37
C ALA A 8 0.02 -39.62 21.08
N ILE A 9 0.09 -39.18 19.82
CA ILE A 9 0.80 -37.96 19.45
C ILE A 9 -0.08 -36.78 19.88
N GLY A 10 0.23 -36.20 21.03
CA GLY A 10 -0.40 -34.97 21.49
C GLY A 10 -0.08 -33.84 20.52
N GLY A 11 -1.08 -33.36 19.79
CA GLY A 11 -0.95 -32.20 18.93
C GLY A 11 -0.76 -30.94 19.78
N PHE A 12 0.40 -30.30 19.67
CA PHE A 12 0.59 -28.96 20.19
C PHE A 12 -0.24 -27.99 19.33
N THR A 13 -1.35 -27.49 19.87
CA THR A 13 -2.04 -26.33 19.30
C THR A 13 -1.23 -25.10 19.64
N HIS A 14 -0.34 -24.68 18.75
CA HIS A 14 0.30 -23.37 18.86
C HIS A 14 -0.75 -22.29 18.65
N PRO A 15 -0.89 -21.29 19.55
CA PRO A 15 -1.69 -20.12 19.25
C PRO A 15 -1.00 -19.37 18.10
N SER A 16 -1.61 -19.39 16.91
CA SER A 16 -1.20 -18.51 15.81
C SER A 16 -1.59 -17.09 16.21
N SER A 17 -0.65 -16.35 16.79
CA SER A 17 -0.83 -14.90 16.95
C SER A 17 -0.52 -14.28 15.60
N ALA A 18 -1.52 -13.69 14.94
CA ALA A 18 -1.30 -12.88 13.76
C ALA A 18 -0.30 -11.77 14.13
N ALA A 19 0.90 -11.81 13.54
CA ALA A 19 2.03 -10.95 13.93
C ALA A 19 1.92 -9.52 13.38
N CYS A 20 0.90 -9.21 12.57
CA CYS A 20 0.78 -7.91 11.94
C CYS A 20 -0.05 -6.94 12.79
N ALA A 21 0.58 -5.82 13.17
CA ALA A 21 -0.15 -4.64 13.59
C ALA A 21 -0.85 -3.99 12.37
N PRO A 22 -2.02 -3.34 12.55
CA PRO A 22 -2.66 -2.59 11.48
C PRO A 22 -1.74 -1.47 10.98
N GLU A 23 -1.63 -1.32 9.66
CA GLU A 23 -0.87 -0.25 9.03
C GLU A 23 -1.68 1.06 9.07
N PRO A 24 -1.19 2.13 9.72
CA PRO A 24 -1.95 3.38 9.88
C PRO A 24 -2.39 4.03 8.57
N MET A 25 -1.64 3.83 7.49
CA MET A 25 -1.98 4.41 6.18
C MET A 25 -3.02 3.59 5.40
N ALA A 26 -3.37 2.38 5.83
CA ALA A 26 -4.29 1.51 5.11
C ALA A 26 -5.71 2.08 5.03
N GLY A 27 -6.32 1.99 3.85
CA GLY A 27 -7.69 2.43 3.62
C GLY A 27 -7.85 3.29 2.36
N THR A 28 -9.03 3.89 2.23
CA THR A 28 -9.40 4.78 1.12
C THR A 28 -9.36 6.22 1.59
N TRP A 29 -8.64 7.07 0.86
CA TRP A 29 -8.55 8.50 1.10
C TRP A 29 -9.25 9.22 -0.05
N GLU A 30 -10.28 9.98 0.27
CA GLU A 30 -11.04 10.77 -0.69
C GLU A 30 -10.64 12.24 -0.57
N ASN A 31 -10.42 12.88 -1.71
CA ASN A 31 -10.18 14.31 -1.77
C ASN A 31 -11.51 15.05 -1.55
N VAL A 32 -11.56 15.86 -0.49
CA VAL A 32 -12.76 16.63 -0.13
C VAL A 32 -13.01 17.83 -1.04
N ASP A 33 -12.01 18.28 -1.81
CA ASP A 33 -12.18 19.35 -2.79
C ASP A 33 -12.85 18.82 -4.06
N THR A 34 -14.14 19.12 -4.21
CA THR A 34 -14.94 18.73 -5.37
C THR A 34 -14.52 19.42 -6.68
N ASN A 35 -13.68 20.45 -6.61
CA ASN A 35 -13.15 21.16 -7.79
C ASN A 35 -11.75 20.69 -8.18
N THR A 36 -11.21 19.66 -7.53
CA THR A 36 -9.89 19.11 -7.86
C THR A 36 -9.83 18.65 -9.32
N ARG A 37 -8.71 18.96 -9.98
CA ARG A 37 -8.37 18.49 -11.33
C ARG A 37 -7.23 17.47 -11.32
N GLY A 38 -6.87 16.98 -10.14
CA GLY A 38 -5.80 16.00 -9.94
C GLY A 38 -6.34 14.76 -9.27
N ILE A 39 -5.66 14.29 -8.22
CA ILE A 39 -6.08 13.11 -7.47
C ILE A 39 -7.43 13.34 -6.78
N THR A 40 -8.34 12.38 -6.93
CA THR A 40 -9.65 12.33 -6.30
C THR A 40 -9.73 11.24 -5.24
N VAL A 41 -9.14 10.08 -5.48
CA VAL A 41 -9.12 8.95 -4.54
C VAL A 41 -7.75 8.28 -4.52
N VAL A 42 -7.30 7.90 -3.33
CA VAL A 42 -6.15 7.00 -3.12
C VAL A 42 -6.61 5.82 -2.29
N ASN A 43 -6.48 4.61 -2.85
CA ASN A 43 -6.67 3.37 -2.11
C ASN A 43 -5.31 2.83 -1.69
N TYR A 44 -5.00 2.92 -0.41
CA TYR A 44 -3.82 2.35 0.21
C TYR A 44 -4.09 0.90 0.61
N ILE A 45 -3.50 -0.03 -0.12
CA ILE A 45 -3.72 -1.47 0.01
C ILE A 45 -2.56 -2.06 0.79
N TRP A 46 -2.81 -2.39 2.05
CA TRP A 46 -1.89 -3.13 2.87
C TRP A 46 -2.40 -4.55 3.08
N GLU A 47 -1.59 -5.53 2.68
CA GLU A 47 -1.83 -6.94 2.91
C GLU A 47 -0.85 -7.41 3.99
N CYS A 48 -1.38 -7.71 5.19
CA CYS A 48 -0.67 -8.54 6.15
C CYS A 48 -0.44 -9.90 5.50
N ASN A 49 0.78 -10.14 5.07
CA ASN A 49 1.22 -11.50 4.77
C ASN A 49 1.72 -12.03 6.10
N ASP A 50 0.96 -12.95 6.70
CA ASP A 50 1.37 -13.62 7.93
C ASP A 50 2.74 -14.26 7.72
N VAL A 51 3.52 -14.36 8.79
CA VAL A 51 4.83 -15.02 8.75
C VAL A 51 4.61 -16.46 8.30
N ILE A 52 5.00 -16.80 7.07
CA ILE A 52 5.09 -18.19 6.67
C ILE A 52 6.31 -18.78 7.39
N LEU A 53 6.08 -19.66 8.35
CA LEU A 53 7.15 -20.52 8.87
C LEU A 53 7.50 -21.51 7.76
N CYS A 54 8.73 -21.44 7.23
CA CYS A 54 9.19 -22.48 6.32
C CYS A 54 9.27 -23.82 7.09
N PRO A 55 9.23 -24.99 6.41
CA PRO A 55 9.34 -26.31 7.05
C PRO A 55 10.63 -26.53 7.89
N VAL A 56 11.61 -25.63 7.75
CA VAL A 56 12.94 -25.70 8.38
C VAL A 56 13.27 -24.41 9.14
N GLY A 57 12.46 -24.03 10.14
CA GLY A 57 12.84 -23.08 11.20
C GLY A 57 13.23 -21.65 10.78
N GLU A 58 13.21 -21.33 9.48
CA GLU A 58 13.50 -20.03 8.92
C GLU A 58 12.19 -19.30 8.57
N LEU A 59 12.25 -17.97 8.67
CA LEU A 59 11.17 -17.10 8.23
C LEU A 59 11.19 -17.08 6.70
N CYS A 60 10.13 -17.58 6.07
CA CYS A 60 9.89 -17.32 4.65
C CYS A 60 9.44 -15.85 4.56
N LEU A 61 10.39 -14.92 4.43
CA LEU A 61 10.09 -13.50 4.28
C LEU A 61 9.38 -13.28 2.94
N ASN A 62 8.05 -13.23 2.97
CA ASN A 62 7.28 -12.59 1.91
C ASN A 62 7.10 -11.14 2.35
N PRO A 63 7.83 -10.17 1.78
CA PRO A 63 7.66 -8.78 2.18
C PRO A 63 6.18 -8.39 1.98
N PRO A 64 5.57 -7.65 2.92
CA PRO A 64 4.20 -7.19 2.73
C PRO A 64 4.11 -6.43 1.42
N ARG A 65 3.25 -6.91 0.51
CA ARG A 65 3.05 -6.28 -0.80
C ARG A 65 2.13 -5.09 -0.65
N THR A 66 2.64 -4.01 -0.10
CA THR A 66 1.88 -2.76 0.00
C THR A 66 1.80 -2.10 -1.37
N ARG A 67 0.58 -1.84 -1.81
CA ARG A 67 0.26 -1.23 -3.11
C ARG A 67 -0.61 -0.01 -2.89
N ILE A 68 -0.61 0.90 -3.84
CA ILE A 68 -1.66 1.92 -3.93
C ILE A 68 -2.36 1.86 -5.28
N ARG A 69 -3.64 2.18 -5.29
CA ARG A 69 -4.41 2.48 -6.51
C ARG A 69 -4.87 3.93 -6.45
N VAL A 70 -4.63 4.68 -7.51
CA VAL A 70 -4.92 6.12 -7.55
C VAL A 70 -5.95 6.40 -8.62
N PHE A 71 -6.88 7.29 -8.31
CA PHE A 71 -7.88 7.80 -9.24
C PHE A 71 -7.67 9.31 -9.38
N GLY A 72 -7.72 9.77 -10.62
CA GLY A 72 -7.63 11.19 -10.95
C GLY A 72 -8.89 11.68 -11.63
N SER A 73 -9.17 12.97 -11.45
CA SER A 73 -10.29 13.68 -12.06
C SER A 73 -10.29 13.52 -13.58
N CYS A 74 -11.35 12.89 -14.09
CA CYS A 74 -11.64 12.72 -15.50
C CYS A 74 -13.15 12.84 -15.73
N HIS A 75 -13.54 13.18 -16.96
CA HIS A 75 -14.96 13.29 -17.32
C HIS A 75 -15.38 12.11 -18.20
N PRO A 76 -16.57 11.50 -17.95
CA PRO A 76 -17.56 11.81 -16.90
C PRO A 76 -17.28 11.15 -15.55
N THR A 77 -16.30 10.25 -15.50
CA THR A 77 -15.92 9.49 -14.30
C THR A 77 -14.43 9.54 -14.14
N ASP A 78 -13.96 9.42 -12.90
CA ASP A 78 -12.54 9.40 -12.58
C ASP A 78 -11.78 8.34 -13.39
N CYS A 79 -10.58 8.71 -13.81
CA CYS A 79 -9.66 7.80 -14.46
C CYS A 79 -8.90 7.03 -13.39
N ASP A 80 -8.97 5.71 -13.49
CA ASP A 80 -8.11 4.82 -12.74
C ASP A 80 -6.69 4.85 -13.32
N TRP A 81 -5.70 5.17 -12.50
CA TRP A 81 -4.29 5.18 -12.89
C TRP A 81 -3.63 3.80 -12.70
N GLY A 82 -4.36 2.85 -12.11
CA GLY A 82 -3.90 1.49 -11.83
C GLY A 82 -3.23 1.36 -10.46
N GLU A 83 -2.77 0.14 -10.18
CA GLU A 83 -2.03 -0.20 -8.98
C GLU A 83 -0.52 -0.01 -9.20
N SER A 84 0.16 0.53 -8.18
CA SER A 84 1.62 0.57 -8.11
C SER A 84 2.10 0.08 -6.76
N VAL A 85 3.28 -0.54 -6.75
CA VAL A 85 4.00 -0.90 -5.53
C VAL A 85 4.47 0.38 -4.83
N ILE A 86 4.35 0.39 -3.51
CA ILE A 86 4.87 1.47 -2.67
C ILE A 86 6.36 1.30 -2.44
N GLN A 87 7.09 2.40 -2.59
CA GLN A 87 8.49 2.53 -2.22
C GLN A 87 8.61 3.37 -0.95
N PHE A 88 9.57 3.03 -0.11
CA PHE A 88 9.84 3.75 1.14
C PHE A 88 10.96 4.76 0.91
N HIS A 89 10.72 6.01 1.31
CA HIS A 89 11.77 7.02 1.31
C HIS A 89 12.72 6.77 2.51
N PRO A 90 14.03 7.03 2.39
CA PRO A 90 15.00 6.77 3.46
C PRO A 90 14.76 7.56 4.75
N ASP A 91 13.98 8.65 4.72
CA ASP A 91 13.61 9.40 5.92
C ASP A 91 12.58 8.69 6.83
N GLY A 92 12.00 7.59 6.35
CA GLY A 92 11.00 6.79 7.07
C GLY A 92 9.60 7.42 7.14
N ASN A 93 9.43 8.67 6.72
CA ASN A 93 8.17 9.42 6.85
C ASN A 93 7.40 9.47 5.54
N TRP A 94 8.11 9.47 4.41
CA TRP A 94 7.50 9.49 3.10
C TRP A 94 7.51 8.11 2.45
N ARG A 95 6.40 7.82 1.78
CA ARG A 95 6.22 6.67 0.89
C ARG A 95 5.85 7.21 -0.47
N TYR A 96 6.19 6.50 -1.54
CA TYR A 96 5.83 6.96 -2.88
C TYR A 96 5.56 5.83 -3.85
N ALA A 97 4.79 6.14 -4.87
CA ALA A 97 4.53 5.27 -6.01
C ALA A 97 4.73 6.04 -7.31
N ARG A 98 5.03 5.31 -8.39
CA ARG A 98 5.32 5.90 -9.70
C ARG A 98 4.28 5.44 -10.70
N TYR A 99 3.84 6.38 -11.53
CA TYR A 99 2.89 6.14 -12.61
C TYR A 99 3.45 6.69 -13.90
N ASP A 100 3.41 5.89 -14.96
CA ASP A 100 3.76 6.32 -16.31
C ASP A 100 2.51 6.28 -17.18
N GLN A 101 2.04 7.46 -17.60
CA GLN A 101 0.84 7.62 -18.42
C GLN A 101 1.20 7.99 -19.87
N GLY A 102 2.45 7.78 -20.28
CA GLY A 102 2.98 8.08 -21.62
C GLY A 102 3.24 9.57 -21.84
N PHE A 103 2.26 10.44 -21.58
CA PHE A 103 2.40 11.89 -21.70
C PHE A 103 2.93 12.56 -20.42
N ALA A 104 2.90 11.85 -19.29
CA ALA A 104 3.34 12.34 -18.00
C ALA A 104 3.87 11.18 -17.16
N LYS A 105 4.99 11.44 -16.49
CA LYS A 105 5.48 10.60 -15.39
C LYS A 105 5.06 11.27 -14.09
N ARG A 106 4.45 10.50 -13.20
CA ARG A 106 3.96 11.00 -11.91
C ARG A 106 4.61 10.26 -10.76
N ILE A 107 4.94 11.00 -9.72
CA ILE A 107 5.28 10.45 -8.41
C ILE A 107 4.20 10.89 -7.44
N VAL A 108 3.54 9.91 -6.83
CA VAL A 108 2.55 10.15 -5.77
C VAL A 108 3.24 9.88 -4.45
N TRP A 109 3.52 10.94 -3.70
CA TRP A 109 4.06 10.87 -2.36
C TRP A 109 2.94 10.83 -1.33
N LEU A 110 3.14 10.03 -0.29
CA LEU A 110 2.15 9.75 0.75
C LEU A 110 2.85 9.84 2.11
N ARG A 111 2.20 10.47 3.07
CA ARG A 111 2.56 10.38 4.48
C ARG A 111 1.33 10.45 5.36
N MET A 112 1.44 9.90 6.57
CA MET A 112 0.47 10.13 7.63
C MET A 112 1.01 11.21 8.56
N GLU A 113 0.21 12.25 8.80
CA GLU A 113 0.57 13.31 9.75
C GLU A 113 0.35 12.84 11.21
N THR A 114 0.94 13.58 12.15
CA THR A 114 0.82 13.28 13.59
C THR A 114 -0.62 13.37 14.11
N ASN A 115 -1.50 14.11 13.44
CA ASN A 115 -2.92 14.22 13.74
C ASN A 115 -3.77 13.10 13.09
N GLY A 116 -3.14 12.15 12.40
CA GLY A 116 -3.82 11.06 11.70
C GLY A 116 -4.45 11.44 10.37
N GLN A 117 -4.16 12.63 9.83
CA GLN A 117 -4.60 13.01 8.48
C GLN A 117 -3.59 12.58 7.42
N PRO A 118 -4.04 12.03 6.29
CA PRO A 118 -3.15 11.74 5.18
C PRO A 118 -2.72 13.04 4.48
N THR A 119 -1.46 13.10 4.07
CA THR A 119 -0.99 14.09 3.09
C THR A 119 -0.56 13.35 1.83
N VAL A 120 -1.08 13.81 0.69
CA VAL A 120 -0.70 13.31 -0.64
C VAL A 120 -0.04 14.45 -1.41
N VAL A 121 1.05 14.16 -2.11
CA VAL A 121 1.68 15.11 -3.03
C VAL A 121 1.82 14.44 -4.39
N GLU A 122 1.27 15.08 -5.42
CA GLU A 122 1.45 14.69 -6.81
C GLU A 122 2.57 15.54 -7.41
N ASP A 123 3.65 14.89 -7.83
CA ASP A 123 4.69 15.47 -8.67
C ASP A 123 4.52 14.96 -10.11
N VAL A 124 4.43 15.87 -11.07
CA VAL A 124 4.14 15.58 -12.48
C VAL A 124 5.24 16.15 -13.36
N ASP A 125 5.93 15.25 -14.07
CA ASP A 125 6.89 15.54 -15.13
C ASP A 125 6.22 15.27 -16.49
N TYR A 126 5.89 16.33 -17.21
CA TYR A 126 5.23 16.24 -18.50
C TYR A 126 6.24 15.97 -19.62
N GLN A 127 5.96 14.94 -20.42
CA GLN A 127 6.80 14.58 -21.57
C GLN A 127 6.40 15.36 -22.84
N ASP A 128 5.56 16.39 -22.71
CA ASP A 128 5.10 17.28 -23.78
C ASP A 128 5.39 18.75 -23.46
N HIS A 129 4.76 19.68 -24.17
CA HIS A 129 5.02 21.12 -23.99
C HIS A 129 4.40 21.74 -22.73
N ARG A 130 3.76 20.94 -21.87
CA ARG A 130 3.22 21.43 -20.59
C ARG A 130 4.34 21.65 -19.58
N THR A 131 4.06 22.53 -18.63
CA THR A 131 4.95 22.80 -17.51
C THR A 131 4.70 21.80 -16.40
N ASP A 132 5.79 21.25 -15.86
CA ASP A 132 5.78 20.38 -14.69
C ASP A 132 5.07 21.02 -13.50
N ARG A 133 4.48 20.17 -12.66
CA ARG A 133 3.61 20.62 -11.59
C ARG A 133 3.74 19.76 -10.35
N VAL A 134 3.77 20.42 -9.19
CA VAL A 134 3.62 19.79 -7.88
C VAL A 134 2.32 20.25 -7.23
N THR A 135 1.49 19.32 -6.78
CA THR A 135 0.19 19.59 -6.14
C THR A 135 0.09 18.88 -4.80
N TRP A 136 -0.41 19.58 -3.78
CA TRP A 136 -0.57 19.06 -2.42
C TRP A 136 -2.06 18.83 -2.11
N TYR A 137 -2.36 17.71 -1.48
CA TYR A 137 -3.69 17.35 -0.98
C TYR A 137 -3.59 17.05 0.52
N ARG A 138 -4.44 17.70 1.31
CA ARG A 138 -4.46 17.65 2.79
C ARG A 138 -5.90 17.74 3.29
#